data_AF-A0A6V8NWV9-F1
#
_entry.id   AF-A0A6V8NWV9-F1
#
_cell.length_a   1.000
_cell.length_b   1.000
_cell.length_c   1.000
_cell.angle_alpha   90.00
_cell.angle_beta   90.00
_cell.angle_gamma   90.00
#
_symmetry.space_group_name_H-M   'P 1'
#
loop_
_entity.id
_entity.type
_entity.pdbx_description
1 polymer ?
#
loop_
_entity_poly.entity_id
_entity_poly.type
_entity_poly.pdbx_seq_one_letter_code
_entity_poly.pdbx_strand_id
1 'polypeptide(L)'
;MGRKVQRIRYHLDTKGIKNLPYDEIRAILRGADDLILRGGRTLLAKVLKGSCAKEVLDLALDKSPVYGFYRDLSPEEILARIDWV
;
A
#
# COMPACT_ATOMS: atom_id res chain seq x y z
N MET A 1 -6.84 -24.70 22.38
CA MET A 1 -6.84 -24.89 20.92
C MET A 1 -6.16 -23.68 20.27
N GLY A 2 -4.86 -23.78 19.98
CA GLY A 2 -4.11 -22.68 19.36
C GLY A 2 -4.51 -22.53 17.89
N ARG A 3 -5.08 -21.38 17.51
CA ARG A 3 -5.36 -21.06 16.11
C ARG A 3 -4.03 -21.12 15.34
N LYS A 4 -3.90 -22.07 14.41
CA LYS A 4 -2.78 -22.11 13.44
C LYS A 4 -2.82 -20.79 12.67
N VAL A 5 -1.96 -19.85 13.06
CA VAL A 5 -1.72 -18.64 12.28
C VAL A 5 -1.06 -19.11 10.99
N GLN A 6 -1.81 -19.15 9.89
CA GLN A 6 -1.25 -19.32 8.57
C GLN A 6 -0.34 -18.11 8.30
N ARG A 7 0.94 -18.23 8.65
CA ARG A 7 1.96 -17.30 8.20
C ARG A 7 2.17 -17.56 6.71
N ILE A 8 1.34 -16.91 5.90
CA ILE A 8 1.53 -16.87 4.46
C ILE A 8 2.95 -16.36 4.24
N ARG A 9 3.78 -17.12 3.51
CA ARG A 9 5.11 -16.68 3.09
C ARG A 9 4.91 -15.52 2.13
N TYR A 10 5.01 -14.31 2.64
CA TYR A 10 5.09 -13.15 1.80
C TYR A 10 6.55 -12.97 1.39
N HIS A 11 6.81 -13.08 0.09
CA HIS A 11 8.07 -12.61 -0.48
C HIS A 11 8.01 -11.09 -0.53
N LEU A 12 8.85 -10.48 0.30
CA LEU A 12 9.11 -9.06 0.28
C LEU A 12 10.13 -8.81 -0.86
N ASP A 13 9.65 -8.37 -2.03
CA ASP A 13 10.47 -8.13 -3.21
C ASP A 13 10.58 -6.62 -3.48
N THR A 14 11.65 -6.04 -2.95
CA THR A 14 11.91 -4.60 -3.02
C THR A 14 12.42 -4.14 -4.39
N LYS A 15 12.51 -5.05 -5.38
CA LYS A 15 13.06 -4.80 -6.75
C LYS A 15 14.33 -3.94 -6.79
N GLY A 16 15.14 -3.96 -5.72
CA GLY A 16 16.38 -3.18 -5.63
C GLY A 16 16.22 -1.70 -5.25
N ILE A 17 15.06 -1.27 -4.73
CA ILE A 17 14.89 0.06 -4.17
C ILE A 17 15.79 0.21 -2.93
N LYS A 18 16.79 1.09 -3.02
CA LYS A 18 17.75 1.32 -1.93
C LYS A 18 17.35 2.50 -1.04
N ASN A 19 16.74 3.52 -1.63
CA ASN A 19 16.26 4.71 -0.92
C ASN A 19 14.91 5.13 -1.51
N LEU A 20 13.92 5.38 -0.66
CA LEU A 20 12.78 6.21 -0.98
C LEU A 20 12.98 7.61 -0.39
N PRO A 21 12.56 8.68 -1.09
CA PRO A 21 12.51 10.00 -0.50
C PRO A 21 11.52 10.03 0.68
N TYR A 22 11.76 10.92 1.64
CA TYR A 22 10.95 11.01 2.85
C TYR A 22 9.46 11.28 2.56
N ASP A 23 9.16 12.02 1.49
CA ASP A 23 7.80 12.30 1.05
C ASP A 23 7.06 11.03 0.61
N GLU A 24 7.74 10.13 -0.11
CA GLU A 24 7.23 8.82 -0.52
C GLU A 24 6.92 7.93 0.69
N ILE A 25 7.83 7.87 1.66
CA ILE A 25 7.64 7.11 2.91
C ILE A 25 6.45 7.68 3.69
N ARG A 26 6.36 9.00 3.79
CA ARG A 26 5.25 9.69 4.47
C ARG A 26 3.92 9.41 3.78
N ALA A 27 3.89 9.38 2.45
CA ALA A 27 2.69 9.06 1.70
C ALA A 27 2.24 7.60 1.93
N ILE A 28 3.18 6.65 1.92
CA ILE A 28 2.91 5.23 2.21
C ILE A 28 2.38 5.06 3.63
N LEU A 29 3.06 5.64 4.64
CA LEU A 29 2.62 5.56 6.03
C LEU A 29 1.26 6.21 6.24
N ARG A 30 1.02 7.37 5.62
CA ARG A 30 -0.27 8.06 5.72
C ARG A 30 -1.41 7.27 5.09
N GLY A 31 -1.16 6.65 3.93
CA GLY A 31 -2.15 5.77 3.29
C GLY A 31 -2.34 4.47 4.06
N ALA A 32 -1.29 3.95 4.69
CA ALA A 32 -1.36 2.78 5.56
C ALA A 32 -2.21 3.07 6.80
N ASP A 33 -2.07 4.25 7.42
CA ASP A 33 -2.90 4.72 8.54
C ASP A 33 -4.40 4.69 8.20
N ASP A 34 -4.78 5.21 7.02
CA ASP A 34 -6.16 5.15 6.52
C ASP A 34 -6.63 3.70 6.25
N LEU A 35 -5.69 2.78 5.99
CA LEU A 35 -5.94 1.36 5.79
C LEU A 35 -5.84 0.50 7.07
N ILE A 36 -5.40 1.05 8.21
CA ILE A 36 -5.22 0.30 9.45
C ILE A 36 -6.54 -0.41 9.79
N LEU A 37 -6.47 -1.73 9.96
CA LEU A 37 -7.58 -2.65 10.24
C LEU A 37 -8.59 -2.89 9.10
N ARG A 38 -8.45 -2.26 7.93
CA ARG A 38 -9.42 -2.34 6.82
C ARG A 38 -8.88 -3.04 5.57
N GLY A 39 -7.58 -3.05 5.34
CA GLY A 39 -7.00 -3.77 4.20
C GLY A 39 -5.49 -3.98 4.27
N GLY A 40 -4.98 -4.78 3.33
CA GLY A 40 -3.56 -5.12 3.24
C GLY A 40 -2.80 -4.35 2.16
N ARG A 41 -1.58 -4.82 1.89
CA ARG A 41 -0.60 -4.25 0.93
C ARG A 41 -1.18 -3.99 -0.47
N THR A 42 -1.99 -4.92 -0.96
CA THR A 42 -2.64 -4.82 -2.27
C THR A 42 -3.64 -3.67 -2.33
N LEU A 43 -4.37 -3.42 -1.23
CA LEU A 43 -5.32 -2.31 -1.16
C LEU A 43 -4.57 -0.98 -1.02
N LEU A 44 -3.49 -0.94 -0.24
CA LEU A 44 -2.61 0.24 -0.15
C LEU A 44 -2.03 0.60 -1.52
N ALA A 45 -1.56 -0.38 -2.29
CA ALA A 45 -1.07 -0.16 -3.65
C ALA A 45 -2.16 0.39 -4.58
N LYS A 46 -3.40 -0.09 -4.47
CA LYS A 46 -4.56 0.45 -5.21
C LYS A 46 -4.83 1.91 -4.85
N VAL A 47 -4.80 2.28 -3.57
CA VAL A 47 -5.01 3.66 -3.11
C VAL A 47 -3.93 4.59 -3.64
N LEU A 48 -2.65 4.22 -3.45
CA LEU A 48 -1.53 5.03 -3.90
C LEU A 48 -1.50 5.16 -5.43
N LYS A 49 -1.93 4.14 -6.18
CA LYS A 49 -2.09 4.21 -7.63
C LYS A 49 -3.24 5.13 -8.08
N GLY A 50 -4.21 5.39 -7.20
CA GLY A 50 -5.44 6.11 -7.55
C GLY A 50 -6.48 5.22 -8.23
N SER A 51 -6.57 3.96 -7.81
CA SER A 51 -7.52 3.00 -8.38
C SER A 51 -8.93 3.23 -7.81
N CYS A 52 -9.91 3.41 -8.69
CA CYS A 52 -11.33 3.53 -8.34
C CYS A 52 -11.98 2.16 -8.00
N ALA A 53 -11.25 1.29 -7.30
CA ALA A 53 -11.79 0.01 -6.87
C ALA A 53 -12.93 0.24 -5.88
N LYS A 54 -13.98 -0.60 -5.93
CA LYS A 54 -15.11 -0.49 -5.00
C LYS A 54 -14.66 -0.48 -3.54
N GLU A 55 -13.68 -1.30 -3.18
CA GLU A 55 -13.10 -1.36 -1.83
C GLU A 55 -12.48 -0.02 -1.40
N VAL A 56 -11.87 0.72 -2.33
CA VAL A 56 -11.26 2.03 -2.06
C VAL A 56 -12.34 3.08 -1.82
N LEU A 57 -13.38 3.09 -2.66
CA LEU A 57 -14.49 4.04 -2.57
C LEU A 57 -15.39 3.76 -1.35
N ASP A 58 -15.64 2.49 -1.06
CA ASP A 58 -16.45 2.04 0.09
C ASP A 58 -15.80 2.45 1.42
N LEU A 59 -14.47 2.38 1.48
CA LEU A 59 -13.68 2.82 2.61
C LEU A 59 -13.38 4.32 2.61
N ALA A 60 -13.89 5.07 1.63
CA ALA A 60 -13.65 6.51 1.41
C ALA A 60 -12.15 6.88 1.33
N LEU A 61 -11.32 5.94 0.87
CA LEU A 61 -9.87 6.11 0.71
C LEU A 61 -9.53 7.06 -0.45
N ASP A 62 -10.49 7.37 -1.31
CA ASP A 62 -10.39 8.41 -2.35
C ASP A 62 -10.24 9.83 -1.77
N LYS A 63 -10.70 10.04 -0.54
CA LYS A 63 -10.61 11.34 0.16
C LYS A 63 -9.24 11.57 0.80
N SER A 64 -8.40 10.54 0.85
CA SER A 64 -7.07 10.66 1.44
C SER A 64 -6.16 11.48 0.52
N PRO A 65 -5.34 12.41 1.05
CA PRO A 65 -4.46 13.25 0.23
C PRO A 65 -3.37 12.46 -0.51
N VAL A 66 -3.17 11.19 -0.16
CA VAL A 66 -2.21 10.29 -0.81
C VAL A 66 -2.86 9.43 -1.91
N TYR A 67 -4.16 9.58 -2.15
CA TYR A 67 -4.85 8.89 -3.22
C TYR A 67 -4.29 9.33 -4.59
N GLY A 68 -3.78 8.39 -5.37
CA GLY A 68 -3.16 8.71 -6.66
C GLY A 68 -1.76 9.33 -6.57
N PHE A 69 -1.10 9.29 -5.40
CA PHE A 69 0.27 9.78 -5.22
C PHE A 69 1.28 9.12 -6.18
N TYR A 70 1.06 7.85 -6.52
CA TYR A 70 1.85 7.07 -7.48
C TYR A 70 1.09 6.76 -8.77
N ARG A 71 0.26 7.70 -9.24
CA ARG A 71 -0.52 7.52 -10.47
C ARG A 71 0.34 7.18 -11.69
N ASP A 72 1.56 7.68 -11.76
CA ASP A 72 2.51 7.44 -12.87
C ASP A 72 3.31 6.13 -12.75
N LEU A 73 3.36 5.50 -11.58
CA LEU A 73 4.18 4.30 -11.35
C LEU A 73 3.42 3.01 -11.55
N SER A 74 4.12 1.95 -11.93
CA SER A 74 3.48 0.64 -12.09
C SER A 74 3.00 0.07 -10.74
N PRO A 75 1.91 -0.71 -10.70
CA PRO A 75 1.44 -1.33 -9.46
C PRO A 75 2.50 -2.22 -8.79
N GLU A 76 3.35 -2.87 -9.57
CA GLU A 76 4.49 -3.65 -9.08
C GLU A 76 5.55 -2.79 -8.37
N GLU A 77 5.80 -1.60 -8.90
CA GLU A 77 6.75 -0.63 -8.35
C GLU A 77 6.25 -0.02 -7.05
N ILE A 78 4.94 0.22 -6.96
CA ILE A 78 4.28 0.70 -5.74
C ILE A 78 4.35 -0.39 -4.66
N LEU A 79 4.09 -1.65 -5.04
CA LEU A 79 4.24 -2.78 -4.14
C LEU A 79 5.66 -2.88 -3.62
N ALA A 80 6.68 -2.83 -4.48
CA ALA A 80 8.08 -2.86 -4.07
C ALA A 80 8.46 -1.71 -3.12
N ARG A 81 7.87 -0.53 -3.30
CA ARG A 81 8.04 0.63 -2.40
C ARG A 81 7.39 0.42 -1.03
N ILE A 82 6.15 -0.09 -1.00
CA ILE A 82 5.46 -0.45 0.24
C ILE A 82 6.23 -1.54 0.99
N ASP A 83 6.81 -2.46 0.23
CA ASP A 83 7.54 -3.61 0.74
C ASP A 83 8.90 -3.23 1.38
N TRP A 84 9.45 -2.09 0.97
CA TRP A 84 10.64 -1.49 1.57
C TRP A 84 10.37 -0.83 2.93
N VAL A 85 9.17 -0.26 3.11
CA VAL A 85 8.75 0.51 4.30
C VAL A 85 8.29 -0.43 5.42
#